data_AF-A0AAV5J7I6-F1
#
_entry.id   AF-A0AAV5J7I6-F1
#
_cell.length_a   1.000
_cell.length_b   1.000
_cell.length_c   1.000
_cell.angle_alpha   90.00
_cell.angle_beta   90.00
_cell.angle_gamma   90.00
#
_symmetry.space_group_name_H-M   'P 1'
#
loop_
_entity.id
_entity.type
_entity.pdbx_description
1 polymer ?
#
loop_
_entity_poly.entity_id
_entity_poly.type
_entity_poly.pdbx_seq_one_letter_code
_entity_poly.pdbx_strand_id
1 'polypeptide(L)'
;MVRLNLLSVEVNKPDLWNDSVHAGKISREHGALMGKMKEVKAFEQELLEHIEMIKLAREENDSELELESVKALVSMRRDSKVKEIEALLAGENDSCSCYIEVSLIYCFDFFECIDLFV
;
A
#
# COMPACT_ATOMS: atom_id res chain seq x y z
N MET A 1 4.67 1.59 12.49
CA MET A 1 5.04 0.45 13.37
C MET A 1 4.53 0.54 14.80
N VAL A 2 4.30 1.74 15.36
CA VAL A 2 3.93 1.93 16.78
C VAL A 2 2.66 1.16 17.19
N ARG A 3 1.58 1.16 16.38
CA ARG A 3 0.32 0.46 16.72
C ARG A 3 0.48 -1.05 16.85
N LEU A 4 1.14 -1.70 15.88
CA LEU A 4 1.36 -3.15 15.91
C LEU A 4 2.24 -3.56 17.11
N ASN A 5 3.24 -2.74 17.46
CA ASN A 5 4.08 -2.97 18.62
C ASN A 5 3.28 -2.88 19.92
N LEU A 6 2.43 -1.85 20.07
CA LEU A 6 1.54 -1.71 21.23
C LEU A 6 0.58 -2.89 21.35
N LEU A 7 -0.04 -3.31 20.25
CA LEU A 7 -0.91 -4.49 20.22
C LEU A 7 -0.15 -5.77 20.56
N SER A 8 1.10 -5.91 20.10
CA SER A 8 1.93 -7.06 20.44
C SER A 8 2.28 -7.11 21.93
N VAL A 9 2.52 -5.95 22.55
CA VAL A 9 2.70 -5.87 24.01
C VAL A 9 1.40 -6.27 24.72
N GLU A 10 0.25 -5.75 24.26
CA GLU A 10 -1.06 -6.03 24.85
C GLU A 10 -1.44 -7.51 24.76
N VAL A 11 -1.23 -8.16 23.61
CA VAL A 11 -1.49 -9.59 23.39
C VAL A 11 -0.67 -10.48 24.33
N ASN A 12 0.53 -10.04 24.71
CA ASN A 12 1.41 -10.79 25.58
C ASN A 12 1.11 -10.61 27.08
N LYS A 13 0.14 -9.75 27.46
CA LYS A 13 -0.20 -9.57 28.87
C LYS A 13 -1.07 -10.73 29.38
N PRO A 14 -0.79 -11.28 30.56
CA PRO A 14 -1.53 -12.42 31.12
C PRO A 14 -2.97 -12.05 31.54
N ASP A 15 -3.25 -10.77 31.82
CA ASP A 15 -4.55 -10.26 32.25
C ASP A 15 -5.50 -9.93 31.08
N LEU A 16 -5.03 -9.99 29.83
CA LEU A 16 -5.82 -9.69 28.65
C LEU A 16 -7.13 -10.50 28.60
N TRP A 17 -7.07 -11.77 29.01
CA TRP A 17 -8.18 -12.71 28.95
C TRP A 17 -9.22 -12.52 30.07
N ASN A 18 -9.01 -11.57 30.98
CA ASN A 18 -10.00 -11.20 32.00
C ASN A 18 -11.26 -10.57 31.39
N ASP A 19 -11.12 -9.93 30.22
CA ASP A 19 -12.23 -9.45 29.40
C ASP A 19 -12.16 -10.11 28.01
N SER A 20 -13.01 -11.10 27.79
CA SER A 20 -13.04 -11.88 26.55
C SER A 20 -13.43 -11.04 25.32
N VAL A 21 -14.26 -10.00 25.50
CA VAL A 21 -14.69 -9.11 24.41
C VAL A 21 -13.51 -8.22 23.99
N HIS A 22 -12.81 -7.66 24.98
CA HIS A 22 -11.60 -6.86 24.74
C HIS A 22 -10.49 -7.69 24.10
N ALA A 23 -10.18 -8.87 24.66
CA ALA A 23 -9.18 -9.80 24.14
C ALA A 23 -9.44 -10.17 22.67
N GLY A 24 -10.71 -10.46 22.33
CA GLY A 24 -11.11 -10.77 20.97
C GLY A 24 -10.89 -9.61 20.00
N LYS A 25 -11.16 -8.37 20.42
CA LYS A 25 -10.93 -7.18 19.58
C LYS A 25 -9.44 -6.96 19.32
N ILE A 26 -8.62 -6.99 20.37
CA ILE A 26 -7.17 -6.79 20.28
C ILE A 26 -6.52 -7.89 19.43
N SER A 27 -6.90 -9.15 19.64
CA SER A 27 -6.34 -10.28 18.87
C SER A 27 -6.67 -10.20 17.38
N ARG A 28 -7.91 -9.80 17.02
CA ARG A 28 -8.29 -9.60 15.62
C ARG A 28 -7.52 -8.46 14.97
N GLU A 29 -7.40 -7.32 15.65
CA GLU A 29 -6.67 -6.17 15.13
C GLU A 29 -5.18 -6.46 14.97
N HIS A 30 -4.58 -7.13 15.96
CA HIS A 30 -3.19 -7.56 15.94
C HIS A 30 -2.92 -8.54 14.79
N GLY A 31 -3.76 -9.57 14.64
CA GLY A 31 -3.65 -10.55 13.57
C GLY A 31 -3.77 -9.91 12.18
N ALA A 32 -4.73 -9.01 12.00
CA ALA A 32 -4.93 -8.30 10.73
C ALA A 32 -3.72 -7.43 10.37
N LEU A 33 -3.20 -6.64 11.30
CA LEU A 33 -2.02 -5.80 11.07
C LEU A 33 -0.73 -6.62 10.89
N MET A 34 -0.59 -7.73 11.62
CA MET A 34 0.54 -8.63 11.47
C MET A 34 0.53 -9.31 10.09
N GLY A 35 -0.63 -9.76 9.61
CA GLY A 35 -0.78 -10.35 8.28
C GLY A 35 -0.33 -9.38 7.19
N LYS A 36 -0.87 -8.16 7.18
CA LYS A 36 -0.47 -7.09 6.25
C LYS A 36 1.03 -6.79 6.32
N MET A 37 1.60 -6.74 7.52
CA MET A 37 3.03 -6.51 7.71
C MET A 37 3.89 -7.65 7.15
N LYS A 38 3.43 -8.90 7.33
CA LYS A 38 4.12 -10.09 6.82
C LYS A 38 4.15 -10.09 5.29
N GLU A 39 3.04 -9.71 4.65
CA GLU A 39 2.96 -9.58 3.19
C GLU A 39 3.96 -8.55 2.66
N VAL A 40 4.02 -7.36 3.27
CA VAL A 40 4.98 -6.31 2.88
C VAL A 40 6.43 -6.79 3.04
N LYS A 41 6.75 -7.44 4.16
CA LYS A 41 8.09 -7.97 4.41
C LYS A 41 8.49 -9.09 3.45
N ALA A 42 7.55 -9.97 3.11
CA ALA A 42 7.80 -11.03 2.13
C ALA A 42 8.10 -10.43 0.75
N PHE A 43 7.36 -9.39 0.37
CA PHE A 43 7.57 -8.68 -0.89
C PHE A 43 8.92 -7.94 -0.95
N GLU A 44 9.34 -7.34 0.19
CA GLU A 44 10.67 -6.72 0.33
C GLU A 44 11.80 -7.77 0.24
N GLN A 45 11.61 -8.92 0.88
CA GLN A 45 12.57 -10.02 0.85
C GLN A 45 12.74 -10.58 -0.57
N GLU A 46 11.64 -10.86 -1.28
CA GLU A 46 11.65 -11.32 -2.67
C GLU A 46 12.37 -10.32 -3.60
N LEU A 47 12.17 -9.03 -3.37
CA LEU A 47 12.84 -7.96 -4.13
C LEU A 47 14.36 -8.02 -3.94
N LEU A 48 14.80 -8.17 -2.69
CA LEU A 48 16.23 -8.26 -2.36
C LEU A 48 16.85 -9.53 -2.96
N GLU A 49 16.16 -10.67 -2.88
CA GLU A 49 16.59 -11.93 -3.47
C GLU A 49 16.82 -11.79 -4.98
N HIS A 50 15.89 -11.18 -5.72
CA HIS A 50 16.08 -10.93 -7.15
C HIS A 50 17.22 -9.94 -7.46
N ILE A 51 17.43 -8.93 -6.62
CA ILE A 51 18.57 -8.00 -6.76
C ILE A 51 19.90 -8.74 -6.55
N GLU A 52 19.97 -9.64 -5.56
CA GLU A 52 21.15 -10.47 -5.31
C GLU A 52 21.40 -11.48 -6.42
N MET A 53 20.35 -12.13 -6.95
CA MET A 53 20.47 -13.03 -8.10
C MET A 53 21.00 -12.32 -9.34
N ILE A 54 20.58 -11.08 -9.62
CA ILE A 54 21.14 -10.30 -10.74
C ILE A 54 22.62 -10.01 -10.54
N LYS A 55 23.06 -9.72 -9.31
CA LYS A 55 24.48 -9.48 -9.02
C LYS A 55 25.30 -10.75 -9.28
N LEU A 56 24.86 -11.89 -8.75
CA LEU A 56 25.53 -13.17 -8.94
C LEU A 56 25.58 -13.56 -10.43
N ALA A 57 24.46 -13.44 -11.14
CA ALA A 57 24.39 -13.73 -12.57
C ALA A 57 25.39 -12.89 -13.38
N ARG A 58 25.57 -11.61 -13.03
CA ARG A 58 26.56 -10.74 -13.68
C ARG A 58 28.00 -11.14 -13.38
N GLU A 59 28.28 -11.55 -12.14
CA GLU A 59 29.60 -12.06 -11.75
C GLU A 59 29.96 -13.34 -12.51
N GLU A 60 28.97 -14.19 -12.75
CA GLU A 60 29.11 -15.46 -13.47
C GLU A 60 28.98 -15.35 -15.00
N ASN A 61 28.65 -14.15 -15.52
CA ASN A 61 28.32 -13.90 -16.93
C ASN A 61 27.13 -14.73 -17.45
N ASP A 62 26.17 -15.05 -16.58
CA ASP A 62 24.92 -15.72 -16.92
C ASP A 62 23.84 -14.72 -17.34
N SER A 63 23.79 -14.41 -18.63
CA SER A 63 22.80 -13.49 -19.19
C SER A 63 21.36 -14.03 -19.17
N GLU A 64 21.17 -15.34 -19.09
CA GLU A 64 19.84 -15.96 -19.07
C GLU A 64 19.19 -15.76 -17.70
N LEU A 65 19.95 -16.07 -16.63
CA LEU A 65 19.53 -15.87 -15.25
C LEU A 65 19.32 -14.38 -14.90
N GLU A 66 20.18 -13.49 -15.43
CA GLU A 66 19.98 -12.05 -15.28
C GLU A 66 18.64 -11.61 -15.90
N LEU A 67 18.36 -12.06 -17.13
CA LEU A 67 17.13 -11.70 -17.84
C LEU A 67 15.88 -12.24 -17.13
N GLU A 68 15.93 -13.47 -16.61
CA GLU A 68 14.84 -14.06 -15.83
C GLU A 68 14.55 -13.23 -14.57
N SER A 69 15.60 -12.91 -13.80
CA SER A 69 15.46 -12.11 -12.58
C SER A 69 14.91 -10.71 -12.85
N VAL A 70 15.33 -10.06 -13.96
CA VAL A 70 14.77 -8.77 -14.38
C VAL A 70 13.29 -8.89 -14.76
N LYS A 71 12.88 -9.97 -15.44
CA LYS A 71 11.45 -10.21 -15.75
C LYS A 71 10.62 -10.36 -14.49
N ALA A 72 11.12 -11.07 -13.49
CA ALA A 72 10.46 -11.20 -12.19
C ALA A 72 10.27 -9.83 -11.51
N LEU A 73 11.33 -9.00 -11.45
CA LEU A 73 11.24 -7.63 -10.91
C LEU A 73 10.23 -6.74 -11.66
N VAL A 74 10.13 -6.89 -12.98
CA VAL A 74 9.13 -6.16 -13.78
C VAL A 74 7.71 -6.62 -13.44
N SER A 75 7.50 -7.92 -13.18
CA SER A 75 6.22 -8.44 -12.69
C SER A 75 5.89 -7.90 -11.30
N MET A 76 6.82 -8.02 -10.35
CA MET A 76 6.67 -7.49 -9.00
C MET A 76 6.29 -6.01 -9.00
N ARG A 77 6.93 -5.18 -9.84
CA ARG A 77 6.57 -3.77 -9.96
C ARG A 77 5.10 -3.56 -10.33
N ARG A 78 4.54 -4.39 -11.21
CA ARG A 78 3.11 -4.31 -11.57
C ARG A 78 2.24 -4.71 -10.39
N ASP A 79 2.60 -5.80 -9.71
CA ASP A 79 1.84 -6.30 -8.56
C ASP A 79 1.86 -5.32 -7.39
N SER A 80 2.98 -4.62 -7.18
CA SER A 80 3.10 -3.54 -6.19
C SER A 80 2.17 -2.38 -6.49
N LYS A 81 1.94 -2.04 -7.77
CA LYS A 81 1.03 -0.95 -8.16
C LYS A 81 -0.42 -1.31 -7.89
N VAL A 82 -0.81 -2.56 -8.11
CA VAL A 82 -2.14 -3.06 -7.75
C VAL A 82 -2.33 -2.97 -6.24
N LYS A 83 -1.38 -3.50 -5.45
CA LYS A 83 -1.43 -3.45 -3.98
C LYS A 83 -1.44 -2.03 -3.42
N GLU A 84 -0.76 -1.09 -4.07
CA GLU A 84 -0.79 0.34 -3.70
C GLU A 84 -2.20 0.90 -3.85
N ILE A 85 -2.89 0.62 -4.96
CA ILE A 85 -4.28 1.05 -5.17
C ILE A 85 -5.20 0.40 -4.13
N GLU A 86 -5.04 -0.89 -3.86
CA GLU A 86 -5.82 -1.59 -2.82
C GLU A 86 -5.60 -0.97 -1.43
N ALA A 87 -4.38 -0.54 -1.12
CA ALA A 87 -4.06 0.13 0.13
C ALA A 87 -4.65 1.55 0.21
N LEU A 88 -4.68 2.28 -0.91
CA LEU A 88 -5.30 3.60 -1.00
C LEU A 88 -6.83 3.52 -0.90
N LEU A 89 -7.43 2.42 -1.36
CA LEU A 89 -8.88 2.18 -1.38
C LEU A 89 -9.36 1.24 -0.25
N ALA A 90 -8.69 1.27 0.90
CA ALA A 90 -9.00 0.40 2.04
C ALA A 90 -9.96 1.04 3.07
N GLY A 91 -10.54 2.19 2.76
CA GLY A 91 -11.52 2.91 3.57
C GLY A 91 -12.91 2.31 3.50
N GLU A 92 -13.73 2.58 4.53
CA GLU A 92 -15.07 2.01 4.69
C GLU A 92 -16.00 2.30 3.51
N ASN A 93 -15.88 3.49 2.92
CA ASN A 93 -16.75 3.96 1.84
C ASN A 93 -16.11 3.85 0.45
N ASP A 94 -14.90 3.31 0.32
CA ASP A 94 -14.18 3.30 -0.97
C ASP A 94 -14.83 2.38 -2.01
N SER A 95 -15.62 1.39 -1.56
CA SER A 95 -16.46 0.55 -2.44
C SER A 95 -17.77 1.20 -2.87
N CYS A 96 -18.17 2.31 -2.24
CA CYS A 96 -19.45 2.94 -2.48
C CYS A 96 -19.41 3.84 -3.73
N SER A 97 -20.52 3.87 -4.47
CA SER A 97 -20.69 4.85 -5.54
C SER A 97 -20.61 6.28 -4.99
N CYS A 98 -19.86 7.15 -5.66
CA CYS A 98 -19.78 8.56 -5.31
C CYS A 98 -20.45 9.45 -6.38
N TYR A 99 -20.99 10.58 -5.93
CA TYR A 99 -21.46 11.65 -6.80
C TYR A 99 -20.36 12.70 -6.90
N ILE A 100 -19.98 13.07 -8.13
CA ILE A 100 -19.02 14.14 -8.39
C ILE A 100 -19.80 15.34 -8.91
N GLU A 101 -19.84 16.41 -8.12
CA GLU A 101 -20.40 17.70 -8.54
C GLU A 101 -19.26 18.62 -8.95
N VAL A 102 -19.36 19.23 -10.14
CA VAL A 102 -18.42 20.23 -10.64
C VAL A 102 -19.14 21.56 -10.71
N SER A 103 -18.78 22.50 -9.83
CA SER A 103 -19.30 23.87 -9.85
C SER A 103 -18.30 24.80 -10.54
N LEU A 104 -18.75 25.50 -11.57
CA LEU A 104 -17.96 26.54 -12.24
C LEU A 104 -18.22 27.89 -11.56
N ILE A 105 -17.16 28.50 -11.04
CA ILE A 105 -17.18 29.93 -10.68
C ILE A 105 -16.97 30.69 -11.97
N TYR A 106 -18.07 31.03 -12.66
CA TYR A 106 -18.02 32.10 -13.65
C TYR A 106 -17.87 33.41 -12.89
N CYS A 107 -16.71 34.07 -13.05
CA CYS A 107 -16.61 35.49 -12.75
C CYS A 107 -17.62 36.19 -13.67
N PHE A 108 -18.69 36.69 -13.09
CA PHE A 108 -19.84 37.24 -13.81
C PHE A 108 -19.53 38.68 -14.25
N ASP A 109 -18.51 38.87 -15.08
CA ASP A 109 -18.27 40.12 -15.80
C ASP A 109 -17.80 39.79 -17.23
N PHE A 110 -18.67 39.12 -17.99
CA PHE A 110 -18.46 38.89 -19.42
C PHE A 110 -18.61 40.18 -20.25
N PHE A 111 -18.98 41.31 -19.62
CA PHE A 111 -19.26 42.58 -20.30
C PHE A 111 -18.14 43.63 -20.22
N GLU A 112 -17.12 43.52 -19.35
CA GLU A 112 -16.04 44.52 -19.27
C GLU A 112 -14.76 44.17 -20.05
N CYS A 113 -14.58 42.94 -20.55
CA CYS A 113 -13.36 42.55 -21.27
C CYS A 113 -13.38 42.82 -22.80
N ILE A 114 -14.48 43.29 -23.38
CA ILE A 114 -14.57 43.58 -24.82
C ILE A 114 -14.12 45.02 -25.19
N ASP A 115 -14.06 45.95 -24.24
CA ASP A 115 -13.73 47.35 -24.50
C ASP A 115 -12.23 47.70 -24.37
N LEU A 116 -11.33 46.71 -24.27
CA LEU A 116 -9.88 46.97 -24.24
C LEU A 116 -9.11 46.54 -25.50
N PHE A 117 -9.79 46.15 -26.58
CA PHE A 117 -9.14 45.78 -27.84
C PHE A 117 -9.77 46.36 -29.13
N VAL A 118 -10.57 47.42 -29.02
CA VAL A 118 -10.93 48.31 -30.14
C VAL A 118 -10.84 49.76 -29.70
#